data_AF-A0A7S3W2N4-F1
#
_entry.id   AF-A0A7S3W2N4-F1
#
_cell.length_a   1.000
_cell.length_b   1.000
_cell.length_c   1.000
_cell.angle_alpha   90.00
_cell.angle_beta   90.00
_cell.angle_gamma   90.00
#
_symmetry.space_group_name_H-M   'P 1'
#
loop_
_entity.id
_entity.type
_entity.pdbx_description
1 polymer ?
#
loop_
_entity_poly.entity_id
_entity_poly.type
_entity_poly.pdbx_seq_one_letter_code
_entity_poly.pdbx_strand_id
1 'polypeptide(L)'
;MTDSAGGTPSGATVRDGLALTEDLIRRKAEHNEGMLSTLEEVALHQLDIDRIETLNHCRQLKIVYLQSNLISRIEGLHRLKRLEYLNLALNNISCIEGLDRCESLQKLDLTVNFIDLDSLHTVGSLKNNSDLRELFLTGNPCEQHWENGCRHYVVATLPQLESFDGKAISKSERLLALQRLPALEHELSQLAPKAVARKAEQRRRRAAKQAERAARGEEESAGDDVDEYCPEVRVADAREAREQREAQEAAKEGTRRGGPGDAPLFGDQMGGERRFFKADGTTPVQMNTAKWPFSIEDDGASVVLDIALPRFLDSAQIDADVQPTYVRVSAKKNHLQLLLPAEVLAGASTAERSATTGHLKLTCPKLLPIIASPAPRRQKLPPKKRAAGAAPTALLPPPPPEERLTGAVSLRIVPRDGEGAARAELAMEEPPLGDEWEDEEEVPALL
;
A
#
# COMPACT_ATOMS: atom_id res chain seq x y z
N MET A 1 -53.14 15.57 22.07
CA MET A 1 -53.43 14.68 20.92
C MET A 1 -52.62 15.23 19.76
N THR A 2 -51.30 15.02 19.77
CA THR A 2 -50.62 13.88 19.11
C THR A 2 -50.88 13.86 17.61
N ASP A 3 -49.89 14.30 16.85
CA ASP A 3 -49.12 13.48 15.89
C ASP A 3 -48.77 14.13 14.55
N SER A 4 -47.48 14.03 14.26
CA SER A 4 -46.89 13.61 12.98
C SER A 4 -46.18 14.64 12.09
N ALA A 5 -44.86 14.43 12.06
CA ALA A 5 -43.96 14.42 10.91
C ALA A 5 -43.30 15.74 10.47
N GLY A 6 -42.46 16.28 11.34
CA GLY A 6 -41.29 17.07 10.92
C GLY A 6 -40.17 16.15 10.46
N GLY A 7 -40.13 15.84 9.17
CA GLY A 7 -39.01 15.14 8.54
C GLY A 7 -37.84 16.09 8.31
N THR A 8 -36.82 16.01 9.15
CA THR A 8 -35.48 16.53 8.87
C THR A 8 -34.84 15.73 7.72
N PRO A 9 -34.33 16.34 6.65
CA PRO A 9 -33.42 15.64 5.74
C PRO A 9 -32.04 15.64 6.40
N SER A 10 -31.83 14.66 7.29
CA SER A 10 -30.51 14.24 7.74
C SER A 10 -29.89 13.36 6.66
N GLY A 11 -28.65 13.64 6.28
CA GLY A 11 -27.78 12.67 5.61
C GLY A 11 -27.67 12.79 4.08
N ALA A 12 -27.17 13.92 3.58
CA ALA A 12 -26.48 13.94 2.29
C ALA A 12 -24.99 13.61 2.50
N THR A 13 -24.68 12.39 2.93
CA THR A 13 -23.31 11.84 2.85
C THR A 13 -23.17 11.10 1.53
N VAL A 14 -22.98 11.86 0.45
CA VAL A 14 -22.47 11.32 -0.82
C VAL A 14 -21.43 12.31 -1.35
N ARG A 15 -20.23 12.26 -0.77
CA ARG A 15 -19.00 12.85 -1.31
C ARG A 15 -17.83 11.96 -0.90
N ASP A 16 -17.80 10.73 -1.40
CA ASP A 16 -16.58 9.91 -1.32
C ASP A 16 -15.62 10.31 -2.45
N GLY A 17 -15.16 11.55 -2.36
CA GLY A 17 -13.96 12.02 -3.05
C GLY A 17 -12.78 11.89 -2.10
N LEU A 18 -11.65 11.36 -2.56
CA LEU A 18 -10.45 11.31 -1.72
C LEU A 18 -9.93 12.74 -1.54
N ALA A 19 -10.08 13.28 -0.33
CA ALA A 19 -9.38 14.51 0.03
C ALA A 19 -7.89 14.21 0.16
N LEU A 20 -7.03 15.14 -0.29
CA LEU A 20 -5.61 15.04 -0.03
C LEU A 20 -5.38 15.15 1.48
N THR A 21 -5.10 14.03 2.15
CA THR A 21 -4.84 13.99 3.60
C THR A 21 -3.36 14.15 3.91
N GLU A 22 -3.07 14.65 5.11
CA GLU A 22 -1.68 14.78 5.59
C GLU A 22 -0.97 13.42 5.64
N ASP A 23 -1.69 12.37 6.04
CA ASP A 23 -1.17 11.00 6.08
C ASP A 23 -0.79 10.47 4.70
N LEU A 24 -1.55 10.82 3.65
CA LEU A 24 -1.22 10.45 2.28
C LEU A 24 0.08 11.11 1.83
N ILE A 25 0.27 12.38 2.18
CA ILE A 25 1.51 13.11 1.90
C ILE A 25 2.67 12.51 2.70
N ARG A 26 2.49 12.16 3.99
CA ARG A 26 3.53 11.51 4.81
C ARG A 26 3.95 10.16 4.26
N ARG A 27 3.00 9.32 3.86
CA ARG A 27 3.28 8.01 3.21
C ARG A 27 4.04 8.18 1.90
N LYS A 28 3.71 9.20 1.11
CA LYS A 28 4.44 9.49 -0.13
C LYS A 28 5.78 10.19 0.09
N ALA A 29 5.94 10.86 1.24
CA ALA A 29 7.16 11.50 1.71
C ALA A 29 8.05 10.58 2.57
N GLU A 30 7.88 9.26 2.51
CA GLU A 30 8.70 8.28 3.25
C GLU A 30 10.21 8.44 3.01
N HIS A 31 10.60 8.90 1.81
CA HIS A 31 11.99 9.19 1.46
C HIS A 31 12.55 10.46 2.12
N ASN A 32 11.72 11.27 2.78
CA ASN A 32 12.09 12.50 3.50
C ASN A 32 11.85 12.37 5.02
N GLU A 33 12.05 11.17 5.56
CA GLU A 33 11.87 10.85 7.00
C GLU A 33 10.47 11.21 7.56
N GLY A 34 9.47 11.38 6.70
CA GLY A 34 8.12 11.80 7.09
C GLY A 34 8.02 13.28 7.52
N MET A 35 9.05 14.09 7.25
CA MET A 35 9.05 15.52 7.57
C MET A 35 8.43 16.33 6.42
N LEU A 36 7.20 16.81 6.64
CA LEU A 36 6.46 17.59 5.65
C LEU A 36 7.02 19.01 5.43
N SER A 37 7.70 19.55 6.44
CA SER A 37 8.21 20.92 6.41
C SER A 37 9.43 21.12 5.51
N THR A 38 10.19 20.06 5.23
CA THR A 38 11.39 20.09 4.37
C THR A 38 11.16 19.49 2.99
N LEU A 39 9.93 19.02 2.71
CA LEU A 39 9.61 18.36 1.46
C LEU A 39 9.72 19.36 0.31
N GLU A 40 10.63 19.09 -0.63
CA GLU A 40 10.82 19.93 -1.81
C GLU A 40 10.00 19.43 -3.01
N GLU A 41 9.77 18.12 -3.10
CA GLU A 41 9.09 17.50 -4.24
C GLU A 41 8.05 16.49 -3.75
N VAL A 42 6.87 16.49 -4.38
CA VAL A 42 5.82 15.50 -4.08
C VAL A 42 5.15 14.98 -5.35
N ALA A 43 5.07 13.66 -5.44
CA ALA A 43 4.40 12.95 -6.53
C ALA A 43 3.10 12.30 -6.05
N LEU A 44 1.98 12.86 -6.49
CA LEU A 44 0.61 12.49 -6.11
C LEU A 44 -0.22 12.19 -7.36
N HIS A 45 0.30 11.33 -8.24
CA HIS A 45 -0.36 10.97 -9.50
C HIS A 45 -1.32 9.79 -9.31
N GLN A 46 -2.47 9.81 -10.00
CA GLN A 46 -3.44 8.70 -10.05
C GLN A 46 -3.95 8.25 -8.67
N LEU A 47 -4.31 9.22 -7.82
CA LEU A 47 -4.82 8.97 -6.47
C LEU A 47 -6.29 9.37 -6.30
N ASP A 48 -6.98 9.68 -7.40
CA ASP A 48 -8.39 10.11 -7.43
C ASP A 48 -8.67 11.24 -6.43
N ILE A 49 -7.72 12.18 -6.31
CA ILE A 49 -7.82 13.30 -5.37
C ILE A 49 -8.83 14.32 -5.90
N ASP A 50 -9.81 14.66 -5.07
CA ASP A 50 -10.85 15.63 -5.42
C ASP A 50 -10.53 17.06 -4.94
N ARG A 51 -9.76 17.19 -3.86
CA ARG A 51 -9.49 18.47 -3.18
C ARG A 51 -8.08 18.59 -2.63
N ILE A 52 -7.54 19.80 -2.72
CA ILE A 52 -6.24 20.19 -2.21
C ILE A 52 -6.41 21.03 -0.93
N GLU A 53 -6.52 20.40 0.24
CA GLU A 53 -6.72 21.14 1.50
C GLU A 53 -5.46 21.18 2.38
N THR A 54 -4.60 20.17 2.32
CA THR A 54 -3.52 19.94 3.31
C THR A 54 -2.12 20.39 2.89
N LEU A 55 -1.88 20.73 1.61
CA LEU A 55 -0.54 21.15 1.12
C LEU A 55 0.01 22.41 1.78
N ASN A 56 -0.85 23.19 2.45
CA ASN A 56 -0.52 24.38 3.24
C ASN A 56 0.62 24.19 4.27
N HIS A 57 0.82 22.96 4.75
CA HIS A 57 1.84 22.64 5.76
C HIS A 57 3.25 22.49 5.17
N CYS A 58 3.36 22.23 3.87
CA CYS A 58 4.61 21.89 3.19
C CYS A 58 5.29 23.13 2.59
N ARG A 59 5.78 24.04 3.44
CA ARG A 59 6.27 25.38 3.04
C ARG A 59 7.49 25.39 2.11
N GLN A 60 8.21 24.28 2.00
CA GLN A 60 9.43 24.17 1.18
C GLN A 60 9.21 23.48 -0.16
N LEU A 61 7.96 23.12 -0.51
CA LEU A 61 7.66 22.51 -1.79
C LEU A 61 8.04 23.43 -2.96
N LYS A 62 8.83 22.86 -3.86
CA LYS A 62 9.23 23.43 -5.15
C LYS A 62 8.48 22.77 -6.30
N ILE A 63 8.25 21.46 -6.24
CA ILE A 63 7.65 20.70 -7.34
C ILE A 63 6.48 19.85 -6.83
N VAL A 64 5.32 20.00 -7.47
CA VAL A 64 4.10 19.25 -7.14
C VAL A 64 3.54 18.59 -8.39
N TYR A 65 3.50 17.26 -8.39
CA TYR A 65 2.83 16.48 -9.43
C TYR A 65 1.47 15.98 -8.93
N LEU A 66 0.40 16.55 -9.50
CA LEU A 66 -1.00 16.18 -9.24
C LEU A 66 -1.70 15.70 -10.52
N GLN A 67 -0.92 15.17 -11.47
CA GLN A 67 -1.43 14.68 -12.74
C GLN A 67 -2.42 13.52 -12.58
N SER A 68 -3.45 13.47 -13.43
CA SER A 68 -4.46 12.40 -13.45
C SER A 68 -5.16 12.23 -12.10
N ASN A 69 -5.73 13.32 -11.56
CA ASN A 69 -6.63 13.28 -10.41
C ASN A 69 -7.98 13.90 -10.79
N LEU A 70 -8.86 14.10 -9.81
CA LEU A 70 -10.23 14.58 -10.01
C LEU A 70 -10.42 15.99 -9.45
N ILE A 71 -9.32 16.75 -9.35
CA ILE A 71 -9.29 18.05 -8.68
C ILE A 71 -10.14 19.04 -9.46
N SER A 72 -11.18 19.57 -8.81
CA SER A 72 -12.15 20.48 -9.44
C SER A 72 -11.79 21.96 -9.30
N ARG A 73 -11.06 22.30 -8.24
CA ARG A 73 -10.63 23.67 -7.90
C ARG A 73 -9.22 23.68 -7.36
N ILE A 74 -8.49 24.74 -7.69
CA ILE A 74 -7.16 25.00 -7.18
C ILE A 74 -7.32 25.81 -5.88
N GLU A 75 -7.22 25.14 -4.74
CA GLU A 75 -7.29 25.77 -3.42
C GLU A 75 -6.14 25.28 -2.52
N GLY A 76 -5.92 25.96 -1.39
CA GLY A 76 -4.94 25.51 -0.39
C GLY A 76 -3.46 25.58 -0.80
N LEU A 77 -3.11 26.38 -1.82
CA LEU A 77 -1.72 26.61 -2.26
C LEU A 77 -1.13 27.94 -1.79
N HIS A 78 -1.89 28.78 -1.10
CA HIS A 78 -1.53 30.17 -0.77
C HIS A 78 -0.30 30.32 0.13
N ARG A 79 0.13 29.27 0.83
CA ARG A 79 1.33 29.26 1.69
C ARG A 79 2.60 28.78 0.97
N LEU A 80 2.49 28.26 -0.25
CA LEU A 80 3.59 27.66 -1.00
C LEU A 80 4.39 28.69 -1.80
N LYS A 81 5.14 29.53 -1.08
CA LYS A 81 5.91 30.62 -1.71
C LYS A 81 7.05 30.14 -2.61
N ARG A 82 7.59 28.94 -2.35
CA ARG A 82 8.73 28.34 -3.07
C ARG A 82 8.31 27.42 -4.21
N LEU A 83 7.02 27.30 -4.49
CA LEU A 83 6.53 26.41 -5.54
C LEU A 83 6.99 26.95 -6.89
N GLU A 84 7.82 26.19 -7.60
CA GLU A 84 8.37 26.52 -8.91
C GLU A 84 7.62 25.82 -10.04
N TYR A 85 7.18 24.56 -9.81
CA TYR A 85 6.48 23.77 -10.81
C TYR A 85 5.24 23.10 -10.24
N LEU A 86 4.09 23.34 -10.88
CA LEU A 86 2.82 22.73 -10.56
C LEU A 86 2.26 22.01 -11.80
N ASN A 87 2.15 20.68 -11.70
CA ASN A 87 1.54 19.87 -12.73
C ASN A 87 0.14 19.40 -12.29
N LEU A 88 -0.88 19.94 -12.95
CA LEU A 88 -2.30 19.64 -12.78
C LEU A 88 -2.90 19.08 -14.07
N ALA A 89 -2.11 18.45 -14.93
CA ALA A 89 -2.61 17.82 -16.15
C ALA A 89 -3.66 16.74 -15.86
N LEU A 90 -4.65 16.57 -16.75
CA LEU A 90 -5.72 15.57 -16.62
C LEU A 90 -6.51 15.69 -15.30
N ASN A 91 -6.95 16.91 -14.97
CA ASN A 91 -7.78 17.20 -13.79
C ASN A 91 -9.11 17.85 -14.17
N ASN A 92 -10.00 18.01 -13.19
CA ASN A 92 -11.34 18.56 -13.37
C ASN A 92 -11.41 20.09 -13.23
N ILE A 93 -10.30 20.79 -13.43
CA ILE A 93 -10.20 22.22 -13.14
C ILE A 93 -10.99 23.01 -14.17
N SER A 94 -11.90 23.86 -13.69
CA SER A 94 -12.76 24.71 -14.52
C SER A 94 -12.34 26.18 -14.52
N CYS A 95 -11.70 26.63 -13.45
CA CYS A 95 -11.25 28.01 -13.27
C CYS A 95 -9.85 28.04 -12.64
N ILE A 96 -9.06 29.05 -13.02
CA ILE A 96 -7.73 29.27 -12.47
C ILE A 96 -7.87 30.28 -11.33
N GLU A 97 -7.86 29.79 -10.09
CA GLU A 97 -7.93 30.59 -8.88
C GLU A 97 -6.88 30.12 -7.85
N GLY A 98 -6.68 30.89 -6.77
CA GLY A 98 -5.85 30.45 -5.63
C GLY A 98 -4.33 30.44 -5.84
N LEU A 99 -3.82 30.91 -6.99
CA LEU A 99 -2.39 30.94 -7.32
C LEU A 99 -1.71 32.32 -7.11
N ASP A 100 -2.46 33.34 -6.71
CA ASP A 100 -1.97 34.74 -6.58
C ASP A 100 -0.80 34.91 -5.58
N ARG A 101 -0.64 33.97 -4.65
CA ARG A 101 0.38 34.01 -3.58
C ARG A 101 1.59 33.11 -3.86
N CYS A 102 1.59 32.38 -4.97
CA CYS A 102 2.70 31.51 -5.39
C CYS A 102 3.73 32.33 -6.19
N GLU A 103 4.48 33.20 -5.50
CA GLU A 103 5.38 34.18 -6.12
C GLU A 103 6.45 33.54 -7.02
N SER A 104 7.00 32.38 -6.62
CA SER A 104 8.06 31.68 -7.35
C SER A 104 7.60 30.70 -8.43
N LEU A 105 6.30 30.67 -8.77
CA LEU A 105 5.76 29.72 -9.75
C LEU A 105 6.29 30.03 -11.15
N GLN A 106 7.09 29.12 -11.71
CA GLN A 106 7.72 29.26 -13.03
C GLN A 106 6.99 28.49 -14.12
N LYS A 107 6.45 27.32 -13.78
CA LYS A 107 5.80 26.42 -14.74
C LYS A 107 4.47 25.93 -14.20
N LEU A 108 3.42 26.07 -15.00
CA LEU A 108 2.07 25.59 -14.70
C LEU A 108 1.54 24.73 -15.85
N ASP A 109 1.22 23.47 -15.54
CA ASP A 109 0.62 22.55 -16.50
C ASP A 109 -0.85 22.32 -16.16
N LEU A 110 -1.74 22.75 -17.05
CA LEU A 110 -3.19 22.57 -16.99
C LEU A 110 -3.70 21.83 -18.25
N THR A 111 -2.84 21.01 -18.87
CA THR A 111 -3.17 20.21 -20.05
C THR A 111 -4.38 19.29 -19.77
N VAL A 112 -5.33 19.23 -20.71
CA VAL A 112 -6.56 18.42 -20.60
C VAL A 112 -7.33 18.66 -19.29
N ASN A 113 -7.67 19.93 -19.04
CA ASN A 113 -8.62 20.37 -18.00
C ASN A 113 -9.91 20.94 -18.61
N PHE A 114 -10.86 21.43 -17.82
CA PHE A 114 -12.16 21.93 -18.28
C PHE A 114 -12.27 23.46 -18.30
N ILE A 115 -11.17 24.15 -18.60
CA ILE A 115 -11.17 25.61 -18.72
C ILE A 115 -11.85 26.00 -20.04
N ASP A 116 -12.99 26.67 -19.95
CA ASP A 116 -13.76 27.15 -21.11
C ASP A 116 -13.76 28.68 -21.14
N LEU A 117 -14.38 29.25 -22.17
CA LEU A 117 -14.40 30.70 -22.43
C LEU A 117 -15.07 31.51 -21.31
N ASP A 118 -15.96 30.90 -20.51
CA ASP A 118 -16.58 31.54 -19.35
C ASP A 118 -15.55 31.85 -18.23
N SER A 119 -14.54 31.01 -18.09
CA SER A 119 -13.55 31.08 -17.01
C SER A 119 -12.19 31.58 -17.47
N LEU A 120 -12.01 31.83 -18.77
CA LEU A 120 -10.73 32.30 -19.33
C LEU A 120 -10.29 33.66 -18.76
N HIS A 121 -11.23 34.50 -18.32
CA HIS A 121 -10.92 35.76 -17.65
C HIS A 121 -10.10 35.56 -16.35
N THR A 122 -10.18 34.39 -15.71
CA THR A 122 -9.44 34.10 -14.47
C THR A 122 -7.94 33.93 -14.71
N VAL A 123 -7.49 33.80 -15.97
CA VAL A 123 -6.06 33.86 -16.33
C VAL A 123 -5.44 35.18 -15.85
N GLY A 124 -6.23 36.25 -15.75
CA GLY A 124 -5.77 37.54 -15.20
C GLY A 124 -5.21 37.45 -13.78
N SER A 125 -5.65 36.49 -12.97
CA SER A 125 -5.11 36.24 -11.62
C SER A 125 -3.61 35.89 -11.66
N LEU A 126 -3.19 35.14 -12.70
CA LEU A 126 -1.80 34.76 -12.90
C LEU A 126 -0.88 35.93 -13.25
N LYS A 127 -1.42 37.11 -13.58
CA LYS A 127 -0.63 38.31 -13.88
C LYS A 127 0.27 38.73 -12.72
N ASN A 128 -0.13 38.41 -11.48
CA ASN A 128 0.64 38.75 -10.29
C ASN A 128 1.85 37.83 -10.06
N ASN A 129 1.91 36.66 -10.71
CA ASN A 129 3.03 35.73 -10.63
C ASN A 129 4.16 36.21 -11.57
N SER A 130 5.10 36.98 -11.04
CA SER A 130 6.19 37.57 -11.83
C SER A 130 7.14 36.55 -12.45
N ASP A 131 7.30 35.39 -11.80
CA ASP A 131 8.25 34.36 -12.22
C ASP A 131 7.66 33.34 -13.20
N LEU A 132 6.37 33.45 -13.56
CA LEU A 132 5.68 32.50 -14.43
C LEU A 132 6.16 32.62 -15.88
N ARG A 133 6.84 31.59 -16.37
CA ARG A 133 7.45 31.54 -17.72
C ARG A 133 6.78 30.55 -18.65
N GLU A 134 6.27 29.43 -18.13
CA GLU A 134 5.68 28.37 -18.93
C GLU A 134 4.25 28.06 -18.49
N LEU A 135 3.32 28.05 -19.45
CA LEU A 135 1.92 27.69 -19.23
C LEU A 135 1.44 26.73 -20.32
N PHE A 136 0.78 25.65 -19.91
CA PHE A 136 0.15 24.69 -20.79
C PHE A 136 -1.37 24.65 -20.55
N LEU A 137 -2.13 24.98 -21.60
CA LEU A 137 -3.59 24.91 -21.68
C LEU A 137 -4.07 24.00 -22.82
N THR A 138 -3.18 23.25 -23.47
CA THR A 138 -3.51 22.29 -24.53
C THR A 138 -4.66 21.37 -24.13
N GLY A 139 -5.65 21.20 -25.02
CA GLY A 139 -6.76 20.26 -24.81
C GLY A 139 -7.82 20.74 -23.81
N ASN A 140 -7.87 22.05 -23.54
CA ASN A 140 -8.98 22.66 -22.81
C ASN A 140 -10.08 23.14 -23.79
N PRO A 141 -11.37 23.14 -23.39
CA PRO A 141 -12.49 23.58 -24.23
C PRO A 141 -12.35 25.00 -24.79
N CYS A 142 -11.62 25.88 -24.09
CA CYS A 142 -11.31 27.22 -24.57
C CYS A 142 -10.60 27.23 -25.94
N GLU A 143 -9.81 26.20 -26.26
CA GLU A 143 -9.10 26.10 -27.54
C GLU A 143 -10.04 25.65 -28.67
N GLN A 144 -10.99 24.75 -28.37
CA GLN A 144 -11.93 24.21 -29.35
C GLN A 144 -12.95 25.24 -29.84
N HIS A 145 -13.34 26.19 -29.00
CA HIS A 145 -14.40 27.16 -29.31
C HIS A 145 -13.89 28.55 -29.69
N TRP A 146 -12.58 28.79 -29.56
CA TRP A 146 -11.95 30.06 -29.90
C TRP A 146 -10.58 29.86 -30.54
N GLU A 147 -10.61 29.47 -31.81
CA GLU A 147 -9.41 29.17 -32.60
C GLU A 147 -8.46 30.36 -32.65
N ASN A 148 -7.22 30.16 -32.22
CA ASN A 148 -6.14 31.16 -32.10
C ASN A 148 -6.42 32.36 -31.17
N GLY A 149 -7.68 32.68 -30.86
CA GLY A 149 -8.04 33.80 -30.00
C GLY A 149 -7.59 33.59 -28.55
N CYS A 150 -7.75 32.36 -28.02
CA CYS A 150 -7.29 32.01 -26.68
C CYS A 150 -5.79 32.28 -26.50
N ARG A 151 -4.94 31.83 -27.44
CA ARG A 151 -3.50 32.05 -27.40
C ARG A 151 -3.15 33.55 -27.36
N HIS A 152 -3.71 34.34 -28.27
CA HIS A 152 -3.44 35.78 -28.30
C HIS A 152 -3.94 36.49 -27.04
N TYR A 153 -5.10 36.08 -26.50
CA TYR A 153 -5.64 36.64 -25.27
C TYR A 153 -4.73 36.34 -24.07
N VAL A 154 -4.26 35.11 -23.91
CA VAL A 154 -3.34 34.71 -22.83
C VAL A 154 -2.00 35.44 -22.97
N VAL A 155 -1.41 35.48 -24.17
CA VAL A 155 -0.14 36.17 -24.44
C VAL A 155 -0.22 37.67 -24.16
N ALA A 156 -1.36 38.29 -24.46
CA ALA A 156 -1.59 39.71 -24.17
C ALA A 156 -1.85 39.99 -22.69
N THR A 157 -2.57 39.09 -22.01
CA THR A 157 -2.93 39.23 -20.58
C THR A 157 -1.73 38.96 -19.66
N LEU A 158 -0.85 38.03 -20.04
CA LEU A 158 0.33 37.60 -19.27
C LEU A 158 1.64 38.07 -19.92
N PRO A 159 2.12 39.30 -19.61
CA PRO A 159 3.36 39.85 -20.16
C PRO A 159 4.62 39.07 -19.78
N GLN A 160 4.61 38.35 -18.65
CA GLN A 160 5.76 37.62 -18.11
C GLN A 160 6.04 36.27 -18.79
N LEU A 161 5.05 35.71 -19.51
CA LEU A 161 5.11 34.35 -20.03
C LEU A 161 6.13 34.22 -21.17
N GLU A 162 7.03 33.24 -21.16
CA GLU A 162 8.03 33.02 -22.22
C GLU A 162 7.59 31.94 -23.23
N SER A 163 6.83 30.93 -22.77
CA SER A 163 6.35 29.82 -23.57
C SER A 163 4.89 29.50 -23.26
N PHE A 164 4.09 29.29 -24.30
CA PHE A 164 2.69 28.89 -24.20
C PHE A 164 2.44 27.63 -25.05
N ASP A 165 1.91 26.58 -24.43
CA ASP A 165 1.67 25.25 -25.05
C ASP A 165 2.92 24.66 -25.73
N GLY A 166 4.08 24.82 -25.08
CA GLY A 166 5.36 24.36 -25.61
C GLY A 166 5.90 25.17 -26.79
N LYS A 167 5.24 26.26 -27.19
CA LYS A 167 5.70 27.19 -28.23
C LYS A 167 6.19 28.49 -27.60
N ALA A 168 7.46 28.82 -27.85
CA ALA A 168 8.05 30.08 -27.43
C ALA A 168 7.27 31.28 -28.00
N ILE A 169 7.04 32.29 -27.17
CA ILE A 169 6.30 33.50 -27.54
C ILE A 169 7.27 34.50 -28.14
N SER A 170 7.06 34.86 -29.41
CA SER A 170 7.89 35.87 -30.06
C SER A 170 7.49 37.29 -29.63
N LYS A 171 8.45 38.23 -29.63
CA LYS A 171 8.16 39.64 -29.33
C LYS A 171 7.14 40.25 -30.30
N SER A 172 7.20 39.86 -31.57
CA SER A 172 6.24 40.28 -32.60
C SER A 172 4.84 39.77 -32.34
N GLU A 173 4.69 38.49 -31.99
CA GLU A 173 3.41 37.90 -31.60
C GLU A 173 2.80 38.62 -30.40
N ARG A 174 3.61 38.92 -29.38
CA ARG A 174 3.15 39.67 -28.21
C ARG A 174 2.64 41.06 -28.57
N LEU A 175 3.35 41.80 -29.42
CA LEU A 175 2.92 43.13 -29.85
C LEU A 175 1.59 43.07 -30.61
N LEU A 176 1.43 42.09 -31.50
CA LEU A 176 0.17 41.88 -32.24
C LEU A 176 -0.98 41.50 -31.29
N ALA A 177 -0.71 40.63 -30.32
CA ALA A 177 -1.67 40.21 -29.31
C ALA A 177 -2.14 41.40 -28.45
N LEU A 178 -1.21 42.26 -28.00
CA LEU A 178 -1.53 43.46 -27.23
C LEU A 178 -2.35 44.48 -28.04
N GLN A 179 -2.04 44.68 -29.32
CA GLN A 179 -2.83 45.56 -30.20
C GLN A 179 -4.26 45.05 -30.38
N ARG A 180 -4.44 43.73 -30.41
CA ARG A 180 -5.76 43.09 -30.58
C ARG A 180 -6.51 42.87 -29.26
N LEU A 181 -5.88 43.12 -28.10
CA LEU A 181 -6.47 42.84 -26.78
C LEU A 181 -7.91 43.38 -26.62
N PRO A 182 -8.25 44.64 -26.97
CA PRO A 182 -9.62 45.14 -26.81
C PRO A 182 -10.64 44.39 -27.68
N ALA A 183 -10.24 43.96 -28.88
CA ALA A 183 -11.10 43.17 -29.75
C ALA A 183 -11.29 41.75 -29.20
N LEU A 184 -10.22 41.14 -28.67
CA LEU A 184 -10.28 39.81 -28.05
C LEU A 184 -11.15 39.81 -26.78
N GLU A 185 -11.07 40.84 -25.95
CA GLU A 185 -11.96 41.01 -24.79
C GLU A 185 -13.43 41.13 -25.20
N HIS A 186 -13.71 41.86 -26.29
CA HIS A 186 -15.06 41.96 -26.82
C HIS A 186 -15.57 40.62 -27.38
N GLU A 187 -14.75 39.91 -28.16
CA GLU A 187 -15.06 38.57 -28.65
C GLU A 187 -15.36 37.61 -27.48
N LEU A 188 -14.49 37.60 -26.46
CA LEU A 188 -14.66 36.77 -25.26
C LEU A 188 -15.96 37.12 -24.52
N SER A 189 -16.29 38.40 -24.38
CA SER A 189 -17.54 38.84 -23.74
C SER A 189 -18.80 38.38 -24.50
N GLN A 190 -18.71 38.17 -25.81
CA GLN A 190 -19.82 37.63 -26.61
C GLN A 190 -19.88 36.10 -26.59
N LEU A 191 -18.74 35.43 -26.50
CA LEU A 191 -18.63 33.97 -26.52
C LEU A 191 -18.86 33.33 -25.16
N ALA A 192 -18.44 33.98 -24.06
CA ALA A 192 -18.60 33.46 -22.70
C ALA A 192 -20.05 33.10 -22.34
N PRO A 193 -21.08 33.95 -22.62
CA PRO A 193 -22.47 33.58 -22.36
C PRO A 193 -22.94 32.38 -23.18
N LYS A 194 -22.45 32.21 -24.41
CA LYS A 194 -22.78 31.06 -25.26
C LYS A 194 -22.20 29.76 -24.69
N ALA A 195 -20.98 29.82 -24.17
CA ALA A 195 -20.36 28.69 -23.49
C ALA A 195 -21.15 28.28 -22.24
N VAL A 196 -21.57 29.24 -21.41
CA VAL A 196 -22.43 28.98 -20.24
C VAL A 196 -23.76 28.37 -20.64
N ALA A 197 -24.43 28.94 -21.65
CA ALA A 197 -25.72 28.43 -22.14
C ALA A 197 -25.60 26.98 -22.63
N ARG A 198 -24.55 26.68 -23.39
CA ARG A 198 -24.28 25.31 -23.87
C ARG A 198 -24.03 24.34 -22.71
N LYS A 199 -23.18 24.71 -21.74
CA LYS A 199 -22.93 23.89 -20.54
C LYS A 199 -24.23 23.64 -19.75
N ALA A 200 -25.06 24.66 -19.60
CA ALA A 200 -26.34 24.56 -18.90
C ALA A 200 -27.33 23.65 -19.64
N GLU A 201 -27.42 23.76 -20.96
CA GLU A 201 -28.25 22.88 -21.79
C GLU A 201 -27.76 21.43 -21.72
N GLN A 202 -26.46 21.20 -21.79
CA GLN A 202 -25.84 19.89 -21.67
C GLN A 202 -26.14 19.26 -20.30
N ARG A 203 -25.98 20.01 -19.21
CA ARG A 203 -26.35 19.58 -17.84
C ARG A 203 -27.83 19.23 -17.74
N ARG A 204 -28.72 20.05 -18.32
CA ARG A 204 -30.17 19.79 -18.33
C ARG A 204 -30.51 18.52 -19.11
N ARG A 205 -29.90 18.32 -20.29
CA ARG A 205 -30.11 17.12 -21.11
C ARG A 205 -29.67 15.86 -20.38
N ARG A 206 -28.52 15.89 -19.72
CA ARG A 206 -28.00 14.78 -18.91
C ARG A 206 -28.87 14.50 -17.69
N ALA A 207 -29.25 15.53 -16.92
CA ALA A 207 -30.14 15.37 -15.78
C ALA A 207 -31.50 14.78 -16.19
N ALA A 208 -32.04 15.20 -17.35
CA ALA A 208 -33.27 14.63 -17.89
C ALA A 208 -33.12 13.15 -18.27
N LYS A 209 -32.02 12.77 -18.95
CA LYS A 209 -31.74 11.37 -19.29
C LYS A 209 -31.51 10.51 -18.04
N GLN A 210 -30.77 11.01 -17.06
CA GLN A 210 -30.54 10.31 -15.79
C GLN A 210 -31.85 10.10 -15.02
N ALA A 211 -32.71 11.11 -14.98
CA ALA A 211 -34.04 11.00 -14.38
C ALA A 211 -34.95 10.01 -15.12
N GLU A 212 -34.89 9.96 -16.45
CA GLU A 212 -35.65 9.00 -17.27
C GLU A 212 -35.18 7.55 -17.03
N ARG A 213 -33.87 7.30 -16.99
CA ARG A 213 -33.30 5.98 -16.68
C ARG A 213 -33.61 5.54 -15.25
N ALA A 214 -33.49 6.45 -14.28
CA ALA A 214 -33.88 6.21 -12.90
C ALA A 214 -35.37 5.83 -12.79
N ALA A 215 -36.26 6.47 -13.57
CA ALA A 215 -37.67 6.11 -13.62
C ALA A 215 -37.96 4.74 -14.26
N ARG A 216 -37.06 4.25 -15.14
CA ARG A 216 -37.13 2.90 -15.74
C ARG A 216 -36.50 1.81 -14.88
N GLY A 217 -35.82 2.15 -13.79
CA GLY A 217 -35.10 1.20 -12.95
C GLY A 217 -33.88 0.59 -13.61
N GLU A 218 -33.31 1.26 -14.62
CA GLU A 218 -32.08 0.85 -15.30
C GLU A 218 -30.87 1.29 -14.46
N GLU A 219 -29.87 0.40 -14.30
CA GLU A 219 -28.59 0.75 -13.66
C GLU A 219 -27.84 1.82 -14.49
N GLU A 220 -27.07 2.67 -13.81
CA GLU A 220 -26.28 3.73 -14.44
C GLU A 220 -25.22 3.14 -15.38
N SER A 221 -25.54 2.95 -16.65
CA SER A 221 -24.55 2.63 -17.68
C SER A 221 -23.94 3.92 -18.23
N ALA A 222 -22.65 4.14 -17.94
CA ALA A 222 -21.87 5.31 -18.36
C ALA A 222 -21.64 5.41 -19.89
N GLY A 223 -21.96 4.37 -20.67
CA GLY A 223 -21.43 4.19 -22.02
C GLY A 223 -22.14 4.89 -23.18
N ASP A 224 -23.39 5.32 -23.05
CA ASP A 224 -24.22 5.65 -24.24
C ASP A 224 -24.56 7.13 -24.45
N ASP A 225 -23.91 8.04 -23.72
CA ASP A 225 -24.12 9.48 -23.88
C ASP A 225 -22.81 10.19 -24.26
N VAL A 226 -22.49 10.15 -25.56
CA VAL A 226 -21.34 10.82 -26.20
C VAL A 226 -21.43 12.33 -26.03
N ASP A 227 -20.95 12.79 -24.88
CA ASP A 227 -20.59 14.16 -24.60
C ASP A 227 -19.21 14.12 -23.94
N GLU A 228 -18.20 14.07 -24.80
CA GLU A 228 -16.84 13.55 -24.62
C GLU A 228 -15.95 14.30 -23.60
N TYR A 229 -16.46 15.37 -22.97
CA TYR A 229 -15.62 16.24 -22.15
C TYR A 229 -16.39 17.02 -21.06
N CYS A 230 -16.71 16.36 -19.94
CA CYS A 230 -17.23 17.01 -18.73
C CYS A 230 -16.61 16.43 -17.44
N PRO A 231 -16.46 17.24 -16.36
CA PRO A 231 -15.97 16.78 -15.07
C PRO A 231 -16.72 15.57 -14.52
N GLU A 232 -18.04 15.56 -14.66
CA GLU A 232 -18.91 14.53 -14.09
C GLU A 232 -18.67 13.14 -14.73
N VAL A 233 -18.37 13.10 -16.04
CA VAL A 233 -18.05 11.85 -16.75
C VAL A 233 -16.72 11.31 -16.23
N ARG A 234 -15.71 12.18 -16.08
CA ARG A 234 -14.40 11.73 -15.58
C ARG A 234 -14.46 11.18 -14.16
N VAL A 235 -15.29 11.76 -13.29
CA VAL A 235 -15.52 11.24 -11.93
C VAL A 235 -16.24 9.89 -11.97
N ALA A 236 -17.24 9.73 -12.86
CA ALA A 236 -17.92 8.46 -13.04
C ALA A 236 -16.97 7.37 -13.56
N ASP A 237 -16.19 7.66 -14.59
CA ASP A 237 -15.19 6.74 -15.15
C ASP A 237 -14.13 6.35 -14.11
N ALA A 238 -13.67 7.31 -13.30
CA ALA A 238 -12.71 7.03 -12.23
C ALA A 238 -13.31 6.16 -11.12
N ARG A 239 -14.58 6.38 -10.76
CA ARG A 239 -15.30 5.54 -9.80
C ARG A 239 -15.45 4.12 -10.33
N GLU A 240 -15.92 3.98 -11.58
CA GLU A 240 -16.09 2.66 -12.21
C GLU A 240 -14.73 1.95 -12.30
N ALA A 241 -13.68 2.65 -12.72
CA ALA A 241 -12.33 2.09 -12.76
C ALA A 241 -11.82 1.67 -11.38
N ARG A 242 -12.14 2.42 -10.32
CA ARG A 242 -11.80 2.06 -8.94
C ARG A 242 -12.57 0.82 -8.49
N GLU A 243 -13.87 0.74 -8.73
CA GLU A 243 -14.69 -0.42 -8.43
C GLU A 243 -14.20 -1.65 -9.22
N GLN A 244 -13.83 -1.50 -10.49
CA GLN A 244 -13.24 -2.57 -11.29
C GLN A 244 -11.88 -3.00 -10.76
N ARG A 245 -11.03 -2.07 -10.28
CA ARG A 245 -9.73 -2.41 -9.66
C ARG A 245 -9.94 -3.15 -8.35
N GLU A 246 -10.81 -2.66 -7.47
CA GLU A 246 -11.16 -3.31 -6.20
C GLU A 246 -11.79 -4.68 -6.46
N ALA A 247 -12.69 -4.80 -7.45
CA ALA A 247 -13.27 -6.07 -7.86
C ALA A 247 -12.23 -7.01 -8.48
N GLN A 248 -11.27 -6.52 -9.26
CA GLN A 248 -10.16 -7.32 -9.78
C GLN A 248 -9.20 -7.76 -8.67
N GLU A 249 -8.93 -6.92 -7.69
CA GLU A 249 -8.12 -7.28 -6.52
C GLU A 249 -8.84 -8.29 -5.65
N ALA A 250 -10.12 -8.08 -5.36
CA ALA A 250 -10.99 -9.02 -4.66
C ALA A 250 -11.17 -10.32 -5.46
N ALA A 251 -11.25 -10.27 -6.78
CA ALA A 251 -11.30 -11.45 -7.64
C ALA A 251 -9.94 -12.14 -7.72
N LYS A 252 -8.81 -11.44 -7.68
CA LYS A 252 -7.47 -12.05 -7.56
C LYS A 252 -7.30 -12.71 -6.19
N GLU A 253 -7.81 -12.09 -5.13
CA GLU A 253 -7.83 -12.66 -3.78
C GLU A 253 -8.81 -13.83 -3.65
N GLY A 254 -9.95 -13.76 -4.34
CA GLY A 254 -10.96 -14.80 -4.45
C GLY A 254 -10.53 -15.96 -5.36
N THR A 255 -9.79 -15.70 -6.44
CA THR A 255 -9.20 -16.73 -7.34
C THR A 255 -8.03 -17.42 -6.65
N ARG A 256 -7.27 -16.69 -5.82
CA ARG A 256 -6.33 -17.31 -4.84
C ARG A 256 -7.06 -18.24 -3.85
N ARG A 257 -8.37 -18.06 -3.63
CA ARG A 257 -9.21 -18.87 -2.74
C ARG A 257 -10.15 -19.88 -3.45
N GLY A 258 -10.33 -19.81 -4.78
CA GLY A 258 -11.47 -20.46 -5.45
C GLY A 258 -11.33 -20.83 -6.93
N GLY A 259 -10.13 -21.05 -7.46
CA GLY A 259 -9.96 -21.59 -8.82
C GLY A 259 -10.36 -23.09 -8.91
N PRO A 260 -11.22 -23.50 -9.86
CA PRO A 260 -11.45 -24.91 -10.17
C PRO A 260 -10.35 -25.39 -11.12
N GLY A 261 -9.22 -25.86 -10.59
CA GLY A 261 -8.20 -26.51 -11.41
C GLY A 261 -6.79 -26.57 -10.85
N ASP A 262 -6.41 -25.67 -9.95
CA ASP A 262 -5.08 -25.71 -9.32
C ASP A 262 -5.23 -25.88 -7.81
N ALA A 263 -4.95 -27.08 -7.32
CA ALA A 263 -4.75 -27.34 -5.90
C ALA A 263 -3.63 -26.41 -5.38
N PRO A 264 -3.86 -25.61 -4.33
CA PRO A 264 -2.84 -24.70 -3.83
C PRO A 264 -1.74 -25.49 -3.11
N LEU A 265 -0.53 -25.44 -3.66
CA LEU A 265 0.68 -26.04 -3.09
C LEU A 265 1.17 -25.33 -1.81
N PHE A 266 0.70 -24.12 -1.49
CA PHE A 266 0.97 -23.43 -0.23
C PHE A 266 -0.15 -22.44 0.10
N GLY A 267 -1.14 -22.88 0.89
CA GLY A 267 -2.15 -22.01 1.49
C GLY A 267 -1.58 -21.28 2.70
N ASP A 268 -1.64 -19.94 2.67
CA ASP A 268 -1.40 -19.11 3.85
C ASP A 268 -2.66 -19.14 4.73
N GLN A 269 -2.63 -20.01 5.74
CA GLN A 269 -3.64 -20.07 6.78
C GLN A 269 -3.45 -18.88 7.72
N MET A 270 -4.21 -17.80 7.50
CA MET A 270 -4.56 -16.93 8.62
C MET A 270 -5.63 -17.63 9.46
N GLY A 271 -5.23 -18.08 10.65
CA GLY A 271 -6.14 -18.35 11.77
C GLY A 271 -6.45 -19.82 12.10
N GLY A 272 -5.87 -20.80 11.40
CA GLY A 272 -5.97 -22.20 11.82
C GLY A 272 -4.90 -22.51 12.87
N GLU A 273 -5.27 -23.06 14.03
CA GLU A 273 -4.32 -23.74 14.91
C GLU A 273 -3.49 -24.72 14.07
N ARG A 274 -2.20 -24.44 13.95
CA ARG A 274 -1.31 -25.22 13.09
C ARG A 274 -1.22 -26.63 13.66
N ARG A 275 -1.70 -27.60 12.89
CA ARG A 275 -1.70 -29.01 13.30
C ARG A 275 -0.29 -29.60 13.16
N PHE A 276 0.38 -29.75 14.30
CA PHE A 276 1.69 -30.42 14.40
C PHE A 276 1.60 -31.95 14.25
N PHE A 277 0.39 -32.50 14.35
CA PHE A 277 0.07 -33.92 14.23
C PHE A 277 -0.95 -34.14 13.10
N LYS A 278 -0.96 -35.34 12.52
CA LYS A 278 -2.02 -35.72 11.55
C LYS A 278 -3.40 -35.72 12.22
N ALA A 279 -4.46 -35.83 11.42
CA ALA A 279 -5.85 -35.83 11.91
C ALA A 279 -6.12 -36.86 13.03
N ASP A 280 -5.30 -37.91 13.12
CA ASP A 280 -5.37 -38.96 14.14
C ASP A 280 -4.65 -38.60 15.46
N GLY A 281 -4.06 -37.41 15.58
CA GLY A 281 -3.43 -36.87 16.80
C GLY A 281 -2.12 -37.54 17.25
N THR A 282 -1.77 -38.70 16.69
CA THR A 282 -0.71 -39.57 17.22
C THR A 282 0.60 -39.52 16.43
N THR A 283 0.55 -39.13 15.15
CA THR A 283 1.75 -39.12 14.28
C THR A 283 2.22 -37.68 14.03
N PRO A 284 3.45 -37.32 14.44
CA PRO A 284 4.00 -36.00 14.20
C PRO A 284 4.26 -35.80 12.71
N VAL A 285 3.97 -34.61 12.19
CA VAL A 285 4.21 -34.25 10.79
C VAL A 285 5.56 -33.56 10.68
N GLN A 286 6.34 -33.90 9.65
CA GLN A 286 7.58 -33.18 9.35
C GLN A 286 7.24 -31.82 8.72
N MET A 287 7.76 -30.74 9.30
CA MET A 287 7.48 -29.37 8.83
C MET A 287 8.73 -28.49 8.92
N ASN A 288 8.94 -27.65 7.91
CA ASN A 288 9.97 -26.61 7.94
C ASN A 288 9.39 -25.32 7.34
N THR A 289 8.71 -24.55 8.18
CA THR A 289 7.95 -23.37 7.75
C THR A 289 8.85 -22.23 7.27
N ALA A 290 10.06 -22.11 7.81
CA ALA A 290 11.02 -21.06 7.47
C ALA A 290 12.13 -21.49 6.51
N LYS A 291 12.04 -22.73 5.99
CA LYS A 291 13.06 -23.34 5.13
C LYS A 291 14.48 -23.23 5.71
N TRP A 292 14.60 -23.38 7.04
CA TRP A 292 15.91 -23.38 7.69
C TRP A 292 16.74 -24.56 7.19
N PRO A 293 17.96 -24.35 6.69
CA PRO A 293 18.87 -25.44 6.36
C PRO A 293 19.16 -26.26 7.61
N PHE A 294 19.09 -27.59 7.50
CA PHE A 294 19.42 -28.48 8.61
C PHE A 294 20.22 -29.69 8.12
N SER A 295 21.06 -30.25 8.99
CA SER A 295 21.78 -31.51 8.81
C SER A 295 21.49 -32.44 9.98
N ILE A 296 21.23 -33.71 9.71
CA ILE A 296 21.07 -34.76 10.72
C ILE A 296 22.22 -35.73 10.55
N GLU A 297 23.06 -35.86 11.57
CA GLU A 297 24.16 -36.80 11.65
C GLU A 297 23.86 -37.85 12.72
N ASP A 298 24.15 -39.11 12.41
CA ASP A 298 23.96 -40.23 13.33
C ASP A 298 25.32 -40.85 13.65
N ASP A 299 25.83 -40.54 14.85
CA ASP A 299 27.11 -41.03 15.36
C ASP A 299 26.99 -42.43 16.01
N GLY A 300 25.87 -43.13 15.78
CA GLY A 300 25.57 -44.45 16.35
C GLY A 300 25.03 -44.39 17.78
N ALA A 301 25.66 -43.59 18.65
CA ALA A 301 25.27 -43.39 20.06
C ALA A 301 24.35 -42.18 20.28
N SER A 302 24.48 -41.14 19.45
CA SER A 302 23.71 -39.90 19.52
C SER A 302 23.33 -39.42 18.13
N VAL A 303 22.17 -38.79 18.04
CA VAL A 303 21.71 -38.06 16.85
C VAL A 303 22.07 -36.59 17.06
N VAL A 304 22.84 -36.03 16.14
CA VAL A 304 23.23 -34.62 16.14
C VAL A 304 22.46 -33.89 15.04
N LEU A 305 21.76 -32.82 15.41
CA LEU A 305 20.98 -31.98 14.51
C LEU A 305 21.59 -30.57 14.49
N ASP A 306 22.11 -30.16 13.33
CA ASP A 306 22.61 -28.79 13.09
C ASP A 306 21.58 -28.01 12.28
N ILE A 307 21.12 -26.88 12.79
CA ILE A 307 20.12 -26.01 12.15
C ILE A 307 20.72 -24.61 11.98
N ALA A 308 20.78 -24.13 10.74
CA ALA A 308 21.21 -22.78 10.42
C ALA A 308 20.08 -21.77 10.66
N LEU A 309 20.05 -21.17 11.86
CA LEU A 309 19.10 -20.10 12.20
C LEU A 309 19.66 -18.72 11.82
N PRO A 310 18.80 -17.70 11.58
CA PRO A 310 19.25 -16.34 11.29
C PRO A 310 20.10 -15.76 12.44
N ARG A 311 21.20 -15.08 12.10
CA ARG A 311 22.15 -14.52 13.08
C ARG A 311 21.52 -13.50 14.02
N PHE A 312 20.60 -12.69 13.51
CA PHE A 312 19.91 -11.62 14.24
C PHE A 312 18.80 -12.12 15.17
N LEU A 313 18.56 -13.42 15.25
CA LEU A 313 17.57 -13.99 16.15
C LEU A 313 18.16 -14.13 17.56
N ASP A 314 17.48 -13.56 18.56
CA ASP A 314 17.91 -13.68 19.95
C ASP A 314 17.68 -15.11 20.47
N SER A 315 18.62 -15.60 21.28
CA SER A 315 18.56 -16.93 21.91
C SER A 315 17.33 -17.08 22.81
N ALA A 316 16.83 -15.98 23.41
CA ALA A 316 15.59 -15.98 24.19
C ALA A 316 14.32 -16.19 23.35
N GLN A 317 14.39 -16.02 22.03
CA GLN A 317 13.27 -16.17 21.10
C GLN A 317 13.24 -17.54 20.41
N ILE A 318 14.09 -18.47 20.85
CA ILE A 318 14.22 -19.82 20.31
C ILE A 318 13.82 -20.80 21.41
N ASP A 319 12.84 -21.64 21.12
CA ASP A 319 12.40 -22.73 21.99
C ASP A 319 12.63 -24.07 21.30
N ALA A 320 13.31 -25.00 21.99
CA ALA A 320 13.67 -26.30 21.48
C ALA A 320 13.03 -27.39 22.35
N ASP A 321 12.00 -28.02 21.81
CA ASP A 321 11.25 -29.12 22.40
C ASP A 321 11.76 -30.43 21.80
N VAL A 322 12.36 -31.27 22.64
CA VAL A 322 12.92 -32.56 22.24
C VAL A 322 12.05 -33.65 22.84
N GLN A 323 11.46 -34.46 21.97
CA GLN A 323 10.64 -35.61 22.33
C GLN A 323 11.33 -36.90 21.85
N PRO A 324 10.97 -38.07 22.39
CA PRO A 324 11.61 -39.32 21.99
C PRO A 324 11.54 -39.61 20.49
N THR A 325 10.45 -39.21 19.82
CA THR A 325 10.19 -39.52 18.41
C THR A 325 10.35 -38.33 17.45
N TYR A 326 10.41 -37.10 17.96
CA TYR A 326 10.54 -35.90 17.15
C TYR A 326 11.22 -34.75 17.89
N VAL A 327 11.78 -33.80 17.14
CA VAL A 327 12.31 -32.54 17.65
C VAL A 327 11.54 -31.39 17.03
N ARG A 328 11.17 -30.42 17.85
CA ARG A 328 10.51 -29.19 17.44
C ARG A 328 11.32 -27.97 17.88
N VAL A 329 11.79 -27.19 16.92
CA VAL A 329 12.41 -25.89 17.16
C VAL A 329 11.45 -24.81 16.72
N SER A 330 11.11 -23.90 17.62
CA SER A 330 10.21 -22.77 17.34
C SER A 330 10.90 -21.44 17.57
N ALA A 331 10.65 -20.49 16.66
CA ALA A 331 11.10 -19.11 16.78
C ALA A 331 10.06 -18.16 16.20
N LYS A 332 9.46 -17.32 17.06
CA LYS A 332 8.35 -16.41 16.70
C LYS A 332 7.21 -17.16 15.99
N LYS A 333 6.97 -16.89 14.70
CA LYS A 333 5.93 -17.52 13.87
C LYS A 333 6.45 -18.72 13.07
N ASN A 334 7.71 -19.11 13.24
CA ASN A 334 8.35 -20.16 12.47
C ASN A 334 8.59 -21.40 13.35
N HIS A 335 8.30 -22.56 12.77
CA HIS A 335 8.51 -23.86 13.39
C HIS A 335 9.23 -24.80 12.41
N LEU A 336 10.16 -25.57 12.97
CA LEU A 336 10.81 -26.71 12.36
C LEU A 336 10.49 -27.93 13.23
N GLN A 337 9.78 -28.91 12.69
CA GLN A 337 9.52 -30.20 13.35
C GLN A 337 10.10 -31.30 12.47
N LEU A 338 10.99 -32.10 13.05
CA LEU A 338 11.67 -33.21 12.38
C LEU A 338 11.41 -34.50 13.14
N LEU A 339 11.03 -35.55 12.42
CA LEU A 339 10.99 -36.90 12.96
C LEU A 339 12.42 -37.42 13.11
N LEU A 340 12.72 -38.00 14.26
CA LEU A 340 14.03 -38.59 14.51
C LEU A 340 14.11 -40.00 13.92
N PRO A 341 15.28 -40.41 13.39
CA PRO A 341 15.46 -41.74 12.82
C PRO A 341 15.50 -42.85 13.88
N ALA A 342 15.71 -42.50 15.15
CA ALA A 342 15.73 -43.40 16.29
C ALA A 342 15.17 -42.70 17.52
N GLU A 343 14.67 -43.46 18.49
CA GLU A 343 14.20 -42.91 19.76
C GLU A 343 15.35 -42.32 20.57
N VAL A 344 15.16 -41.10 21.09
CA VAL A 344 16.18 -40.39 21.88
C VAL A 344 15.74 -40.15 23.33
N LEU A 345 16.72 -40.03 24.21
CA LEU A 345 16.54 -39.65 25.61
C LEU A 345 16.41 -38.13 25.72
N ALA A 346 15.17 -37.63 25.63
CA ALA A 346 14.87 -36.19 25.70
C ALA A 346 15.52 -35.47 26.89
N GLY A 347 15.53 -36.09 28.07
CA GLY A 347 16.11 -35.50 29.29
C GLY A 347 17.63 -35.39 29.32
N ALA A 348 18.34 -36.08 28.42
CA ALA A 348 19.80 -36.02 28.30
C ALA A 348 20.28 -35.27 27.05
N SER A 349 19.35 -34.68 26.29
CA SER A 349 19.67 -33.89 25.11
C SER A 349 20.23 -32.53 25.48
N THR A 350 21.13 -31.98 24.65
CA THR A 350 21.69 -30.64 24.84
C THR A 350 21.47 -29.78 23.60
N ALA A 351 21.28 -28.47 23.82
CA ALA A 351 21.03 -27.48 22.78
C ALA A 351 22.01 -26.31 22.93
N GLU A 352 22.89 -26.13 21.95
CA GLU A 352 23.92 -25.07 21.95
C GLU A 352 23.77 -24.20 20.71
N ARG A 353 23.65 -22.88 20.91
CA ARG A 353 23.63 -21.92 19.81
C ARG A 353 24.95 -21.18 19.71
N SER A 354 25.50 -21.10 18.51
CA SER A 354 26.64 -20.25 18.17
C SER A 354 26.18 -18.79 18.00
N ALA A 355 26.68 -17.90 18.85
CA ALA A 355 26.39 -16.47 18.77
C ALA A 355 26.96 -15.79 17.50
N THR A 356 28.04 -16.33 16.94
CA THR A 356 28.75 -15.76 15.79
C THR A 356 28.23 -16.26 14.46
N THR A 357 27.94 -17.57 14.35
CA THR A 357 27.47 -18.18 13.10
C THR A 357 25.95 -18.26 13.00
N GLY A 358 25.24 -18.24 14.13
CA GLY A 358 23.78 -18.39 14.22
C GLY A 358 23.30 -19.85 14.19
N HIS A 359 24.21 -20.82 14.09
CA HIS A 359 23.89 -22.24 14.05
C HIS A 359 23.42 -22.74 15.42
N LEU A 360 22.38 -23.56 15.42
CA LEU A 360 21.86 -24.27 16.58
C LEU A 360 22.23 -25.75 16.45
N LYS A 361 23.04 -26.25 17.39
CA LYS A 361 23.45 -27.65 17.48
C LYS A 361 22.67 -28.35 18.60
N LEU A 362 21.92 -29.37 18.24
CA LEU A 362 21.15 -30.22 19.14
C LEU A 362 21.79 -31.61 19.20
N THR A 363 22.21 -32.05 20.37
CA THR A 363 22.80 -33.37 20.59
C THR A 363 21.82 -34.22 21.38
N CYS A 364 21.26 -35.26 20.75
CA CYS A 364 20.22 -36.11 21.33
C CYS A 364 20.73 -37.56 21.47
N PRO A 365 21.05 -38.04 22.68
CA PRO A 365 21.50 -39.42 22.88
C PRO A 365 20.37 -40.42 22.62
N LYS A 366 20.67 -41.57 22.00
CA LYS A 366 19.65 -42.59 21.67
C LYS A 366 19.23 -43.41 22.88
N LEU A 367 17.98 -43.86 22.90
CA LEU A 367 17.38 -44.70 23.96
C LEU A 367 17.94 -46.13 23.95
N LEU A 368 18.27 -46.66 22.77
CA LEU A 368 18.95 -47.94 22.57
C LEU A 368 20.19 -47.72 21.70
N PRO A 369 21.40 -47.60 22.27
CA PRO A 369 22.61 -47.55 21.45
C PRO A 369 22.74 -48.88 20.72
N ILE A 370 22.75 -48.85 19.38
CA ILE A 370 23.24 -49.98 18.60
C ILE A 370 24.72 -50.08 18.95
N ILE A 371 25.09 -51.07 19.78
CA ILE A 371 26.49 -51.38 20.07
C ILE A 371 27.08 -51.99 18.78
N ALA A 372 27.46 -51.13 17.84
CA ALA A 372 28.26 -51.52 16.70
C ALA A 372 29.72 -51.50 17.14
N SER A 373 30.28 -52.69 17.34
CA SER A 373 31.72 -52.90 17.41
C SER A 373 32.41 -52.35 16.14
N PRO A 374 33.63 -51.79 16.23
CA PRO A 374 34.27 -51.16 15.08
C PRO A 374 34.73 -52.25 14.09
N ALA A 375 34.07 -52.33 12.94
CA ALA A 375 34.43 -53.22 11.83
C ALA A 375 34.88 -52.40 10.59
N PRO A 376 35.77 -52.94 9.74
CA PRO A 376 36.89 -52.21 9.16
C PRO A 376 36.53 -51.39 7.90
N ARG A 377 37.35 -50.35 7.66
CA ARG A 377 37.31 -49.49 6.45
C ARG A 377 37.32 -50.34 5.17
N ARG A 378 36.20 -50.34 4.44
CA ARG A 378 36.11 -50.88 3.08
C ARG A 378 36.62 -49.87 2.06
N GLN A 379 37.56 -50.31 1.24
CA GLN A 379 38.22 -49.54 0.18
C GLN A 379 37.23 -49.09 -0.91
N LYS A 380 37.43 -47.86 -1.40
CA LYS A 380 36.67 -47.22 -2.49
C LYS A 380 36.86 -47.99 -3.81
N LEU A 381 35.76 -48.31 -4.49
CA LEU A 381 35.74 -48.63 -5.92
C LEU A 381 35.50 -47.35 -6.75
N PRO A 382 36.10 -47.22 -7.95
CA PRO A 382 36.04 -45.99 -8.73
C PRO A 382 34.68 -45.82 -9.44
N PRO A 383 34.26 -44.58 -9.76
CA PRO A 383 32.92 -44.30 -10.26
C PRO A 383 32.77 -44.64 -11.76
N LYS A 384 31.63 -45.24 -12.13
CA LYS A 384 31.18 -45.37 -13.52
C LYS A 384 30.55 -44.06 -14.00
N LYS A 385 31.03 -43.55 -15.14
CA LYS A 385 30.53 -42.36 -15.84
C LYS A 385 29.17 -42.62 -16.51
N ARG A 386 28.23 -41.69 -16.35
CA ARG A 386 27.20 -41.23 -17.32
C ARG A 386 26.44 -40.07 -16.67
N ALA A 387 26.62 -38.83 -17.11
CA ALA A 387 26.02 -38.14 -18.27
C ALA A 387 24.93 -37.18 -17.77
N ALA A 388 25.12 -35.90 -18.08
CA ALA A 388 24.53 -34.74 -17.43
C ALA A 388 23.05 -34.50 -17.78
N GLY A 389 22.31 -33.96 -16.81
CA GLY A 389 20.98 -33.37 -17.01
C GLY A 389 20.25 -33.11 -15.69
N ALA A 390 20.07 -31.83 -15.36
CA ALA A 390 19.31 -31.24 -14.25
C ALA A 390 20.00 -31.17 -12.87
N ALA A 391 20.18 -29.94 -12.39
CA ALA A 391 20.78 -29.59 -11.10
C ALA A 391 19.76 -29.69 -9.95
N PRO A 392 20.05 -30.40 -8.85
CA PRO A 392 19.38 -30.20 -7.58
C PRO A 392 20.13 -29.15 -6.72
N THR A 393 19.32 -28.37 -6.03
CA THR A 393 19.62 -27.34 -5.03
C THR A 393 20.85 -27.63 -4.15
N ALA A 394 21.66 -26.58 -3.99
CA ALA A 394 22.96 -26.56 -3.34
C ALA A 394 23.02 -27.22 -1.94
N LEU A 395 23.78 -28.32 -1.86
CA LEU A 395 24.42 -28.79 -0.63
C LEU A 395 25.56 -27.82 -0.29
N LEU A 396 25.61 -27.34 0.95
CA LEU A 396 26.76 -26.58 1.45
C LEU A 396 27.99 -27.50 1.57
N PRO A 397 29.21 -27.00 1.29
CA PRO A 397 30.43 -27.75 1.57
C PRO A 397 30.63 -27.89 3.08
N PRO A 398 31.27 -28.99 3.55
CA PRO A 398 31.53 -29.20 4.97
C PRO A 398 32.49 -28.12 5.53
N PRO A 399 32.26 -27.63 6.75
CA PRO A 399 33.18 -26.68 7.39
C PRO A 399 34.52 -27.35 7.78
N PRO A 400 35.61 -26.57 7.88
CA PRO A 400 36.91 -27.08 8.31
C PRO A 400 36.87 -27.61 9.75
N PRO A 401 37.70 -28.61 10.09
CA PRO A 401 37.73 -29.17 11.44
C PRO A 401 38.43 -28.19 12.40
N GLU A 402 37.81 -27.99 13.56
CA GLU A 402 38.31 -27.26 14.73
C GLU A 402 38.24 -25.72 14.69
N GLU A 403 37.03 -25.18 14.89
CA GLU A 403 36.88 -23.96 15.69
C GLU A 403 36.03 -24.31 16.91
N ARG A 404 36.67 -24.31 18.09
CA ARG A 404 35.97 -24.36 19.37
C ARG A 404 34.90 -23.27 19.38
N LEU A 405 33.65 -23.65 19.65
CA LEU A 405 32.53 -22.73 19.84
C LEU A 405 32.90 -21.69 20.91
N THR A 406 33.34 -20.52 20.48
CA THR A 406 33.57 -19.38 21.36
C THR A 406 32.25 -18.62 21.48
N GLY A 407 31.69 -18.58 22.69
CA GLY A 407 30.42 -17.89 22.97
C GLY A 407 29.15 -18.74 22.79
N ALA A 408 29.21 -20.06 23.02
CA ALA A 408 28.02 -20.92 23.05
C ALA A 408 27.09 -20.52 24.21
N VAL A 409 25.80 -20.33 23.91
CA VAL A 409 24.75 -20.15 24.91
C VAL A 409 23.92 -21.43 24.95
N SER A 410 23.81 -22.04 26.13
CA SER A 410 22.94 -23.20 26.35
C SER A 410 21.48 -22.75 26.34
N LEU A 411 20.65 -23.39 25.54
CA LEU A 411 19.20 -23.14 25.51
C LEU A 411 18.46 -24.04 26.51
N ARG A 412 17.32 -23.56 26.99
CA ARG A 412 16.44 -24.31 27.89
C ARG A 412 15.63 -25.32 27.07
N ILE A 413 15.70 -26.60 27.43
CA ILE A 413 14.85 -27.65 26.88
C ILE A 413 13.62 -27.77 27.78
N VAL A 414 12.43 -27.63 27.22
CA VAL A 414 11.17 -27.72 27.97
C VAL A 414 10.46 -29.04 27.61
N PRO A 415 10.46 -30.05 28.49
CA PRO A 415 9.61 -31.22 28.31
C PRO A 415 8.15 -30.83 28.60
N ARG A 416 7.25 -31.00 27.63
CA ARG A 416 5.80 -30.87 27.83
C ARG A 416 5.19 -32.26 28.03
N ASP A 417 4.68 -32.52 29.24
CA ASP A 417 3.84 -33.69 29.51
C ASP A 417 2.48 -33.52 28.82
N GLY A 418 2.02 -34.58 28.16
CA GLY A 418 0.90 -34.52 27.22
C GLY A 418 -0.49 -34.43 27.85
N GLU A 419 -1.37 -33.62 27.27
CA GLU A 419 -2.82 -33.71 27.48
C GLU A 419 -3.56 -33.72 26.15
N GLY A 420 -4.26 -34.83 25.94
CA GLY A 420 -5.18 -35.11 24.85
C GLY A 420 -6.09 -36.24 25.29
N ALA A 421 -6.97 -35.98 26.27
CA ALA A 421 -8.07 -36.87 26.63
C ALA A 421 -9.28 -36.04 27.07
N ALA A 422 -10.22 -35.85 26.15
CA ALA A 422 -11.54 -35.29 26.44
C ALA A 422 -12.38 -36.27 27.27
N ARG A 423 -13.05 -35.80 28.33
CA ARG A 423 -14.38 -36.29 28.70
C ARG A 423 -15.14 -35.40 29.70
N ALA A 424 -16.37 -35.10 29.26
CA ALA A 424 -17.62 -35.01 30.02
C ALA A 424 -17.89 -33.80 30.93
N GLU A 425 -18.89 -33.04 30.49
CA GLU A 425 -19.76 -32.20 31.30
C GLU A 425 -20.27 -32.94 32.55
N LEU A 426 -20.26 -32.23 33.68
CA LEU A 426 -21.18 -32.46 34.78
C LEU A 426 -21.49 -31.10 35.40
N ALA A 427 -22.69 -30.63 35.11
CA ALA A 427 -23.32 -29.50 35.77
C ALA A 427 -23.48 -29.80 37.26
N MET A 428 -23.03 -28.89 38.12
CA MET A 428 -23.63 -28.68 39.44
C MET A 428 -23.62 -27.19 39.79
N GLU A 429 -24.81 -26.75 40.15
CA GLU A 429 -25.28 -25.49 40.73
C GLU A 429 -24.26 -24.65 41.51
N GLU A 430 -24.25 -23.35 41.19
CA GLU A 430 -23.79 -22.29 42.09
C GLU A 430 -24.74 -22.15 43.29
N PRO A 431 -24.23 -21.95 44.52
CA PRO A 431 -24.97 -21.27 45.57
C PRO A 431 -24.68 -19.75 45.52
N PRO A 432 -25.66 -18.89 45.83
CA PRO A 432 -25.48 -17.43 45.76
C PRO A 432 -25.10 -16.80 47.12
N LEU A 433 -24.64 -15.54 47.00
CA LEU A 433 -24.73 -14.41 47.93
C LEU A 433 -23.70 -14.21 49.06
N GLY A 434 -23.34 -12.93 49.21
CA GLY A 434 -22.55 -12.27 50.26
C GLY A 434 -21.50 -11.35 49.63
N ASP A 435 -21.87 -10.25 48.96
CA ASP A 435 -22.13 -8.90 49.53
C ASP A 435 -21.04 -8.36 50.46
N GLU A 436 -20.75 -7.07 50.27
CA GLU A 436 -19.77 -6.21 50.97
C GLU A 436 -18.34 -6.43 50.45
N TRP A 437 -17.71 -5.50 49.72
CA TRP A 437 -17.29 -4.18 50.20
C TRP A 437 -17.51 -3.06 49.17
N GLU A 438 -18.17 -2.00 49.64
CA GLU A 438 -18.34 -0.70 49.01
C GLU A 438 -17.04 0.13 48.98
N ASP A 439 -17.12 1.17 48.16
CA ASP A 439 -16.16 2.16 47.70
C ASP A 439 -15.39 2.98 48.77
N GLU A 440 -14.42 3.75 48.23
CA GLU A 440 -13.73 4.93 48.79
C GLU A 440 -12.55 4.61 49.74
N GLU A 441 -11.38 5.25 49.68
CA GLU A 441 -11.12 6.68 49.58
C GLU A 441 -9.73 7.02 48.99
N GLU A 442 -9.70 8.30 48.59
CA GLU A 442 -8.63 9.24 48.26
C GLU A 442 -7.21 9.06 48.83
N VAL A 443 -6.29 9.54 48.01
CA VAL A 443 -4.88 9.87 48.31
C VAL A 443 -4.78 10.91 49.44
N PRO A 444 -3.72 10.82 50.28
CA PRO A 444 -2.97 12.03 50.57
C PRO A 444 -1.46 11.90 50.36
N ALA A 445 -0.85 13.06 50.13
CA ALA A 445 0.54 13.25 49.74
C ALA A 445 1.53 13.25 50.92
N LEU A 446 2.76 12.84 50.60
CA LEU A 446 4.07 13.26 51.12
C LEU A 446 4.30 13.31 52.64
N LEU A 447 5.27 12.50 53.08
CA LEU A 447 6.49 12.99 53.72
C LEU A 447 7.67 12.05 53.44
#